data_AF-A0A9P4LK53-F1
#
_entry.id   AF-A0A9P4LK53-F1
#
_cell.length_a   1.000
_cell.length_b   1.000
_cell.length_c   1.000
_cell.angle_alpha   90.00
_cell.angle_beta   90.00
_cell.angle_gamma   90.00
#
_symmetry.space_group_name_H-M   'P 1'
#
loop_
_entity.id
_entity.type
_entity.pdbx_description
1 polymer ?
#
loop_
_entity_poly.entity_id
_entity_poly.type
_entity_poly.pdbx_seq_one_letter_code
_entity_poly.pdbx_strand_id
1 'polypeptide(L)'
;DLSHPSEAQPQNFSCPHGLTLQVNFAWSKFRNIVSTKSPSGSLTPLYIQHFRPTKPNLRIEDASSGAEIATGTIHAVRVSAETTVNGNTLHLKPVSRWATHYNYLSPALGSQQVEWITTVSAKIWDFVCLDSYQLPVAKFSVNLWAVKQVGNFHFEKNAEEVGKEVRDEVVAAELTILYTM
;
A
#
# COMPACT_ATOMS: atom_id res chain seq x y z
N ASP A 1 35.83 14.48 8.75
CA ASP A 1 34.40 14.47 9.06
C ASP A 1 33.59 13.93 7.89
N LEU A 2 33.09 12.70 8.03
CA LEU A 2 32.10 12.13 7.11
C LEU A 2 30.73 12.47 7.70
N SER A 3 30.16 13.59 7.30
CA SER A 3 28.78 13.95 7.62
C SER A 3 27.83 13.02 6.84
N HIS A 4 27.26 12.04 7.54
CA HIS A 4 26.08 11.33 7.04
C HIS A 4 24.97 12.37 6.78
N PRO A 5 24.29 12.36 5.61
CA PRO A 5 23.10 13.16 5.45
C PRO A 5 22.06 12.64 6.45
N SER A 6 21.59 13.54 7.31
CA SER A 6 20.44 13.27 8.18
C SER A 6 19.25 12.98 7.28
N GLU A 7 18.88 11.71 7.14
CA GLU A 7 17.57 11.33 6.60
C GLU A 7 16.52 12.09 7.41
N ALA A 8 15.77 12.98 6.75
CA ALA A 8 14.62 13.61 7.36
C ALA A 8 13.67 12.49 7.78
N GLN A 9 13.54 12.28 9.09
CA GLN A 9 12.54 11.34 9.59
C GLN A 9 11.17 11.89 9.18
N PRO A 10 10.37 11.16 8.38
CA PRO A 10 9.04 11.60 8.03
C PRO A 10 8.25 11.83 9.31
N GLN A 11 7.51 12.95 9.36
CA GLN A 11 6.74 13.39 10.52
C GLN A 11 5.94 12.21 11.11
N ASN A 12 6.01 12.10 12.44
CA ASN A 12 5.55 10.95 13.22
C ASN A 12 4.11 10.51 12.88
N PHE A 13 3.98 9.53 11.99
CA PHE A 13 2.78 8.71 11.78
C PHE A 13 2.55 7.69 12.91
N SER A 14 2.93 8.05 14.14
CA SER A 14 3.04 7.11 15.25
C SER A 14 1.69 6.78 15.89
N CYS A 15 0.65 7.58 15.65
CA CYS A 15 -0.69 7.33 16.16
C CYS A 15 -1.72 7.37 15.01
N PRO A 16 -2.35 6.24 14.65
CA PRO A 16 -3.32 6.21 13.57
C PRO A 16 -4.63 6.88 14.01
N HIS A 17 -4.96 8.00 13.39
CA HIS A 17 -6.17 8.78 13.71
C HIS A 17 -7.27 8.70 12.64
N GLY A 18 -6.93 8.34 11.40
CA GLY A 18 -7.89 8.23 10.30
C GLY A 18 -8.36 6.79 10.00
N LEU A 19 -8.80 6.58 8.76
CA LEU A 19 -9.28 5.28 8.27
C LEU A 19 -8.19 4.21 8.46
N THR A 20 -8.54 3.13 9.14
CA THR A 20 -7.66 1.96 9.30
C THR A 20 -8.20 0.77 8.52
N LEU A 21 -7.34 0.18 7.67
CA LEU A 21 -7.63 -1.07 6.98
C LEU A 21 -6.66 -2.15 7.45
N GLN A 22 -7.16 -3.32 7.83
CA GLN A 22 -6.34 -4.45 8.20
C GLN A 22 -6.18 -5.40 7.01
N VAL A 23 -4.96 -5.85 6.77
CA VAL A 23 -4.63 -6.84 5.73
C VAL A 23 -4.38 -8.19 6.40
N ASN A 24 -5.23 -9.16 6.11
CA ASN A 24 -5.09 -10.53 6.58
C ASN A 24 -4.75 -11.48 5.43
N PHE A 25 -3.81 -12.39 5.64
CA PHE A 25 -3.48 -13.43 4.67
C PHE A 25 -4.28 -14.70 4.95
N ALA A 26 -5.02 -15.15 3.93
CA ALA A 26 -5.77 -16.39 3.95
C ALA A 26 -5.01 -17.48 3.20
N TRP A 27 -4.17 -18.22 3.94
CA TRP A 27 -3.34 -19.32 3.43
C TRP A 27 -4.08 -20.34 2.57
N SER A 28 -5.28 -20.76 2.99
CA SER A 28 -6.07 -21.78 2.29
C SER A 28 -6.46 -21.40 0.86
N LYS A 29 -6.41 -20.11 0.52
CA LYS A 29 -6.80 -19.57 -0.79
C LYS A 29 -5.72 -18.72 -1.44
N PHE A 30 -4.51 -18.65 -0.85
CA PHE A 30 -3.43 -17.76 -1.28
C PHE A 30 -3.96 -16.39 -1.71
N ARG A 31 -4.52 -15.65 -0.74
CA ARG A 31 -5.10 -14.32 -0.99
C ARG A 31 -4.99 -13.44 0.24
N ASN A 32 -4.90 -12.12 0.05
CA ASN A 32 -5.15 -11.18 1.13
C ASN A 32 -6.62 -10.77 1.17
N ILE A 33 -7.12 -10.52 2.37
CA ILE A 33 -8.41 -9.86 2.62
C ILE A 33 -8.08 -8.54 3.30
N VAL A 34 -8.45 -7.44 2.66
CA VAL A 34 -8.32 -6.09 3.21
C VAL A 34 -9.66 -5.70 3.78
N SER A 35 -9.70 -5.36 5.07
CA SER A 35 -10.94 -5.07 5.79
C SER A 35 -10.86 -3.71 6.47
N THR A 36 -11.94 -2.93 6.43
CA THR A 36 -12.07 -1.77 7.30
C THR A 36 -12.14 -2.23 8.75
N LYS A 37 -11.36 -1.58 9.61
CA LYS A 37 -11.32 -1.86 11.05
C LYS A 37 -12.07 -0.77 11.80
N SER A 38 -13.15 -1.16 12.49
CA SER A 38 -13.91 -0.23 13.32
C SER A 38 -13.18 0.07 14.64
N PRO A 39 -13.58 1.13 15.37
CA PRO A 39 -13.04 1.42 16.69
C PRO A 39 -13.25 0.29 17.71
N SER A 40 -14.31 -0.52 17.55
CA SER A 40 -14.56 -1.70 18.40
C SER A 40 -13.75 -2.93 17.99
N GLY A 41 -12.95 -2.84 16.92
CA GLY A 41 -12.10 -3.91 16.41
C GLY A 41 -12.81 -4.87 15.45
N SER A 42 -14.08 -4.62 15.11
CA SER A 42 -14.77 -5.42 14.08
C SER A 42 -14.16 -5.16 12.69
N LEU A 43 -14.09 -6.23 11.88
CA LEU A 43 -13.51 -6.19 10.54
C LEU A 43 -14.61 -6.38 9.50
N THR A 44 -14.70 -5.44 8.56
CA THR A 44 -15.61 -5.53 7.42
C THR A 44 -14.78 -5.65 6.14
N PRO A 45 -14.83 -6.80 5.42
CA PRO A 45 -14.08 -6.97 4.18
C PRO A 45 -14.43 -5.92 3.15
N LEU A 46 -13.41 -5.31 2.56
CA LEU A 46 -13.53 -4.27 1.55
C LEU A 46 -12.90 -4.72 0.23
N TYR A 47 -11.74 -5.38 0.29
CA TYR A 47 -11.06 -5.89 -0.89
C TYR A 47 -10.59 -7.34 -0.70
N ILE A 48 -10.49 -8.05 -1.81
CA ILE A 48 -9.84 -9.36 -1.89
C ILE A 48 -8.73 -9.27 -2.93
N GLN A 49 -7.48 -9.46 -2.49
CA GLN A 49 -6.32 -9.53 -3.38
C GLN A 49 -5.98 -11.01 -3.62
N HIS A 50 -6.11 -11.44 -4.87
CA HIS A 50 -5.73 -12.76 -5.31
C HIS A 50 -4.28 -12.79 -5.78
N PHE A 51 -3.52 -13.77 -5.29
CA PHE A 51 -2.25 -14.16 -5.90
C PHE A 51 -2.52 -15.18 -7.00
N ARG A 52 -1.89 -15.02 -8.16
CA ARG A 52 -1.88 -16.05 -9.19
C ARG A 52 -0.49 -16.67 -9.24
N PRO A 53 -0.24 -17.82 -8.60
CA PRO A 53 1.12 -18.39 -8.53
C PRO A 53 1.77 -18.63 -9.91
N THR A 54 0.96 -18.78 -10.95
CA THR A 54 1.39 -19.07 -12.33
C THR A 54 1.50 -17.85 -13.22
N LYS A 55 1.13 -16.65 -12.73
CA LYS A 55 1.23 -15.40 -13.48
C LYS A 55 1.81 -14.30 -12.58
N PRO A 56 2.66 -13.41 -13.10
CA PRO A 56 3.21 -12.27 -12.35
C PRO A 56 2.14 -11.22 -12.01
N ASN A 57 0.89 -11.60 -11.70
CA ASN A 57 -0.23 -10.69 -11.63
C ASN A 57 -0.95 -10.81 -10.29
N LEU A 58 -1.08 -9.68 -9.60
CA LEU A 58 -2.04 -9.45 -8.54
C LEU A 58 -3.38 -9.04 -9.16
N ARG A 59 -4.47 -9.50 -8.59
CA ARG A 59 -5.82 -9.02 -8.91
C ARG A 59 -6.51 -8.60 -7.63
N ILE A 60 -7.06 -7.41 -7.59
CA ILE A 60 -7.76 -6.85 -6.44
C ILE A 60 -9.21 -6.61 -6.85
N GLU A 61 -10.12 -7.18 -6.08
CA GLU A 61 -11.56 -7.11 -6.30
C GLU A 61 -12.26 -6.49 -5.10
N ASP A 62 -13.36 -5.81 -5.37
CA ASP A 62 -14.30 -5.36 -4.35
C ASP A 62 -14.91 -6.59 -3.64
N ALA A 63 -14.85 -6.63 -2.32
CA ALA A 63 -15.31 -7.80 -1.56
C ALA A 63 -16.83 -7.99 -1.60
N SER A 64 -17.60 -6.93 -1.85
CA SER A 64 -19.06 -6.97 -1.84
C SER A 64 -19.65 -7.35 -3.20
N SER A 65 -19.08 -6.80 -4.28
CA SER A 65 -19.58 -6.98 -5.65
C SER A 65 -18.77 -7.98 -6.47
N GLY A 66 -17.53 -8.30 -6.06
CA GLY A 66 -16.60 -9.11 -6.86
C GLY A 66 -16.09 -8.40 -8.12
N ALA A 67 -16.38 -7.10 -8.27
CA ALA A 67 -15.89 -6.31 -9.38
C ALA A 67 -14.37 -6.12 -9.26
N GLU A 68 -13.65 -6.27 -10.37
CA GLU A 68 -12.22 -5.99 -10.40
C GLU A 68 -12.00 -4.48 -10.26
N ILE A 69 -11.16 -4.12 -9.28
CA ILE A 69 -10.77 -2.72 -9.01
C ILE A 69 -9.39 -2.45 -9.59
N ALA A 70 -8.48 -3.42 -9.42
CA ALA A 70 -7.11 -3.25 -9.85
C ALA A 70 -6.41 -4.55 -10.24
N THR A 71 -5.36 -4.40 -11.06
CA THR A 71 -4.41 -5.46 -11.37
C THR A 71 -2.99 -4.94 -11.24
N GLY A 72 -2.15 -5.62 -10.44
CA GLY A 72 -0.73 -5.32 -10.30
C GLY A 72 0.12 -6.32 -11.08
N THR A 73 1.22 -5.90 -11.66
CA THR A 73 2.23 -6.77 -12.29
C THR A 73 3.50 -6.78 -11.46
N ILE A 74 3.90 -7.96 -11.01
CA ILE A 74 5.09 -8.24 -10.19
C ILE A 74 6.13 -8.92 -11.06
N HIS A 75 7.28 -8.30 -11.29
CA HIS A 75 8.35 -8.92 -12.05
C HIS A 75 9.37 -9.60 -11.12
N ALA A 76 9.75 -10.85 -11.41
CA ALA A 76 10.70 -11.59 -10.57
C ALA A 76 12.14 -11.01 -10.55
N VAL A 77 12.50 -10.15 -11.50
CA VAL A 77 13.88 -9.64 -11.68
C VAL A 77 13.92 -8.10 -11.78
N ARG A 78 12.76 -7.44 -11.93
CA ARG A 78 12.70 -5.98 -12.08
C ARG A 78 12.05 -5.38 -10.84
N VAL A 79 12.72 -4.39 -10.28
CA VAL A 79 12.23 -3.64 -9.12
C VAL A 79 11.15 -2.63 -9.53
N SER A 80 10.99 -2.32 -10.82
CA SER A 80 9.83 -1.54 -11.28
C SER A 80 8.56 -2.39 -11.30
N ALA A 81 7.44 -1.80 -10.93
CA ALA A 81 6.13 -2.44 -11.00
C ALA A 81 5.10 -1.56 -11.72
N GLU A 82 4.01 -2.18 -12.13
CA GLU A 82 2.86 -1.47 -12.71
C GLU A 82 1.59 -1.95 -12.03
N THR A 83 0.67 -1.04 -11.77
CA THR A 83 -0.68 -1.40 -11.34
C THR A 83 -1.69 -0.61 -12.12
N THR A 84 -2.76 -1.25 -12.56
CA THR A 84 -3.89 -0.58 -13.21
C THR A 84 -5.02 -0.52 -12.21
N VAL A 85 -5.52 0.67 -11.91
CA VAL A 85 -6.59 0.92 -10.92
C VAL A 85 -7.68 1.72 -11.61
N ASN A 86 -8.92 1.24 -11.57
CA ASN A 86 -10.07 1.92 -12.19
C ASN A 86 -9.82 2.36 -13.65
N GLY A 87 -9.06 1.56 -14.41
CA GLY A 87 -8.70 1.83 -15.81
C GLY A 87 -7.45 2.70 -16.03
N ASN A 88 -6.85 3.27 -14.98
CA ASN A 88 -5.62 4.06 -15.08
C ASN A 88 -4.40 3.22 -14.69
N THR A 89 -3.38 3.20 -15.54
CA THR A 89 -2.12 2.52 -15.26
C THR A 89 -1.14 3.44 -14.53
N LEU A 90 -0.74 3.01 -13.33
CA LEU A 90 0.30 3.62 -12.52
C LEU A 90 1.62 2.90 -12.78
N HIS A 91 2.64 3.66 -13.18
CA HIS A 91 4.01 3.16 -13.32
C HIS A 91 4.77 3.43 -12.03
N LEU A 92 4.93 2.41 -11.19
CA LEU A 92 5.61 2.47 -9.90
C LEU A 92 7.12 2.37 -10.14
N LYS A 93 7.80 3.52 -10.10
CA LYS A 93 9.21 3.62 -10.46
C LYS A 93 10.08 3.66 -9.21
N PRO A 94 11.10 2.79 -9.09
CA PRO A 94 12.04 2.87 -8.00
C PRO A 94 12.92 4.12 -8.17
N VAL A 95 12.96 4.95 -7.13
CA VAL A 95 13.76 6.19 -7.06
C VAL A 95 15.15 5.90 -6.49
N SER A 96 15.27 4.89 -5.65
CA SER A 96 16.54 4.41 -5.08
C SER A 96 16.70 2.91 -5.27
N ARG A 97 17.95 2.46 -5.38
CA ARG A 97 18.32 1.03 -5.38
C ARG A 97 18.70 0.52 -3.98
N TRP A 98 18.91 1.42 -3.03
CA TRP A 98 19.43 1.10 -1.68
C TRP A 98 18.34 1.13 -0.60
N ALA A 99 17.25 1.85 -0.86
CA ALA A 99 16.07 1.90 -0.03
C ALA A 99 14.83 1.75 -0.91
N THR A 100 13.83 1.03 -0.43
CA THR A 100 12.53 0.92 -1.09
C THR A 100 11.89 2.30 -1.11
N HIS A 101 12.00 2.95 -2.26
CA HIS A 101 11.46 4.28 -2.52
C HIS A 101 10.88 4.24 -3.93
N TYR A 102 9.56 4.42 -4.03
CA TYR A 102 8.84 4.43 -5.30
C TYR A 102 8.12 5.75 -5.52
N ASN A 103 7.98 6.17 -6.76
CA ASN A 103 7.08 7.26 -7.11
C ASN A 103 6.19 6.92 -8.30
N TYR A 104 5.07 7.64 -8.39
CA TYR A 104 4.15 7.59 -9.51
C TYR A 104 3.32 8.88 -9.57
N LEU A 105 2.65 9.12 -10.69
CA LEU A 105 1.63 10.17 -10.80
C LEU A 105 0.29 9.57 -10.42
N SER A 106 -0.42 10.20 -9.49
CA SER A 106 -1.70 9.73 -8.94
C SER A 106 -2.88 10.39 -9.66
N PRO A 107 -3.61 9.68 -10.54
CA PRO A 107 -4.87 10.18 -11.11
C PRO A 107 -5.87 10.58 -10.04
N ALA A 108 -6.01 9.80 -8.96
CA ALA A 108 -6.97 10.05 -7.90
C ALA A 108 -6.68 11.34 -7.09
N LEU A 109 -5.43 11.82 -7.10
CA LEU A 109 -5.02 13.09 -6.49
C LEU A 109 -4.76 14.19 -7.53
N GLY A 110 -5.39 14.11 -8.71
CA GLY A 110 -5.28 15.16 -9.74
C GLY A 110 -3.95 15.13 -10.48
N SER A 111 -3.41 13.95 -10.74
CA SER A 111 -2.10 13.72 -11.39
C SER A 111 -0.90 14.30 -10.63
N GLN A 112 -1.01 14.46 -9.31
CA GLN A 112 0.12 14.85 -8.47
C GLN A 112 1.12 13.70 -8.33
N GLN A 113 2.40 14.05 -8.17
CA GLN A 113 3.43 13.07 -7.82
C GLN A 113 3.21 12.58 -6.39
N VAL A 114 3.22 11.25 -6.24
CA VAL A 114 3.10 10.54 -4.97
C VAL A 114 4.33 9.68 -4.79
N GLU A 115 4.80 9.59 -3.55
CA GLU A 115 6.01 8.84 -3.18
C GLU A 115 5.70 7.85 -2.06
N TRP A 116 6.22 6.63 -2.19
CA TRP A 116 6.24 5.63 -1.14
C TRP A 116 7.66 5.48 -0.65
N ILE A 117 7.91 5.85 0.60
CA ILE A 117 9.21 5.65 1.28
C ILE A 117 9.06 4.58 2.35
N THR A 118 10.14 3.86 2.64
CA THR A 118 10.07 2.80 3.67
C THR A 118 11.09 2.95 4.78
N THR A 119 10.72 2.44 5.95
CA THR A 119 11.63 2.22 7.06
C THR A 119 11.45 0.79 7.57
N VAL A 120 12.54 0.09 7.83
CA VAL A 120 12.50 -1.29 8.32
C VAL A 120 13.15 -1.37 9.70
N SER A 121 12.49 -2.10 10.59
CA SER A 121 12.97 -2.47 11.91
C SER A 121 13.01 -3.99 12.04
N ALA A 122 13.43 -4.52 13.20
CA ALA A 122 13.51 -5.95 13.42
C ALA A 122 12.18 -6.72 13.26
N LYS A 123 11.02 -6.04 13.42
CA LYS A 123 9.69 -6.67 13.39
C LYS A 123 8.71 -6.00 12.42
N ILE A 124 8.93 -4.73 12.11
CA ILE A 124 7.98 -3.90 11.36
C ILE A 124 8.69 -3.35 10.13
N TRP A 125 7.99 -3.41 9.01
CA TRP A 125 8.36 -2.71 7.79
C TRP A 125 7.26 -1.71 7.47
N ASP A 126 7.58 -0.43 7.61
CA ASP A 126 6.66 0.68 7.39
C ASP A 126 6.88 1.25 6.00
N PHE A 127 5.77 1.47 5.29
CA PHE A 127 5.69 2.15 4.01
C PHE A 127 4.86 3.41 4.21
N VAL A 128 5.37 4.58 3.85
CA VAL A 128 4.69 5.87 4.02
C VAL A 128 4.47 6.50 2.66
N CYS A 129 3.20 6.75 2.34
CA CYS A 129 2.75 7.44 1.15
C CYS A 129 2.73 8.95 1.41
N LEU A 130 3.48 9.71 0.62
CA LEU A 130 3.58 11.16 0.69
C LEU A 130 3.03 11.78 -0.60
N ASP A 131 2.37 12.93 -0.48
CA ASP A 131 1.96 13.74 -1.62
C ASP A 131 3.09 14.64 -2.13
N SER A 132 2.77 15.46 -3.13
CA SER A 132 3.73 16.41 -3.74
C SER A 132 4.24 17.50 -2.79
N TYR A 133 3.55 17.73 -1.66
CA TYR A 133 3.94 18.67 -0.61
C TYR A 133 4.68 17.99 0.53
N GLN A 134 5.03 16.71 0.38
CA GLN A 134 5.63 15.87 1.43
C GLN A 134 4.72 15.72 2.65
N LEU A 135 3.41 15.89 2.46
CA LEU A 135 2.41 15.61 3.47
C LEU A 135 1.97 14.15 3.33
N PRO A 136 1.82 13.45 4.45
CA PRO A 136 1.49 12.05 4.42
C PRO A 136 0.00 11.82 4.09
N VAL A 137 -0.23 10.88 3.19
CA VAL A 137 -1.56 10.45 2.72
C VAL A 137 -2.00 9.19 3.46
N ALA A 138 -1.09 8.23 3.55
CA ALA A 138 -1.32 6.96 4.20
C ALA A 138 0.00 6.31 4.63
N LYS A 139 -0.09 5.34 5.52
CA LYS A 139 0.99 4.46 5.91
C LYS A 139 0.52 3.02 5.87
N PHE A 140 1.37 2.11 5.42
CA PHE A 140 1.17 0.67 5.56
C PHE A 140 2.25 0.07 6.45
N SER A 141 1.85 -0.48 7.59
CA SER A 141 2.74 -1.11 8.57
C SER A 141 2.63 -2.62 8.47
N VAL A 142 3.67 -3.27 7.93
CA VAL A 142 3.76 -4.73 7.80
C VAL A 142 4.45 -5.33 9.02
N ASN A 143 3.85 -6.36 9.60
CA ASN A 143 4.50 -7.16 10.64
C ASN A 143 5.21 -8.35 9.98
N LEU A 144 6.53 -8.26 9.88
CA LEU A 144 7.38 -9.25 9.20
C LEU A 144 7.27 -10.66 9.81
N TRP A 145 6.85 -10.78 11.06
CA TRP A 145 6.75 -12.06 11.77
C TRP A 145 5.32 -12.60 11.84
N ALA A 146 4.34 -11.84 11.34
CA ALA A 146 2.95 -12.24 11.42
C ALA A 146 2.60 -13.26 10.33
N VAL A 147 2.05 -14.39 10.77
CA VAL A 147 1.64 -15.48 9.85
C VAL A 147 0.28 -15.20 9.21
N LYS A 148 -0.63 -14.49 9.89
CA LYS A 148 -2.03 -14.28 9.42
C LYS A 148 -2.44 -12.83 9.22
N GLN A 149 -1.82 -11.89 9.92
CA GLN A 149 -2.12 -10.46 9.81
C GLN A 149 -0.91 -9.78 9.19
N VAL A 150 -0.95 -9.56 7.88
CA VAL A 150 0.17 -8.98 7.13
C VAL A 150 0.51 -7.59 7.68
N GLY A 151 -0.50 -6.74 7.86
CA GLY A 151 -0.27 -5.37 8.27
C GLY A 151 -1.54 -4.55 8.39
N ASN A 152 -1.38 -3.25 8.59
CA ASN A 152 -2.48 -2.28 8.60
C ASN A 152 -2.13 -1.06 7.75
N PHE A 153 -3.08 -0.62 6.93
CA PHE A 153 -3.10 0.71 6.36
C PHE A 153 -3.67 1.68 7.39
N HIS A 154 -3.09 2.86 7.45
CA HIS A 154 -3.53 4.00 8.23
C HIS A 154 -3.55 5.22 7.32
N PHE A 155 -4.73 5.70 6.96
CA PHE A 155 -4.89 6.95 6.23
C PHE A 155 -4.87 8.13 7.19
N GLU A 156 -4.41 9.28 6.72
CA GLU A 156 -4.43 10.51 7.53
C GLU A 156 -5.86 10.97 7.81
N LYS A 157 -6.75 10.81 6.83
CA LYS A 157 -8.15 11.26 6.89
C LYS A 157 -9.10 10.14 7.30
N ASN A 158 -10.28 10.52 7.79
CA ASN A 158 -11.34 9.58 8.18
C ASN A 158 -12.01 8.94 6.95
N ALA A 159 -12.78 7.88 7.18
CA ALA A 159 -13.39 7.08 6.11
C ALA A 159 -14.31 7.90 5.18
N GLU A 160 -14.97 8.93 5.72
CA GLU A 160 -15.89 9.83 5.02
C GLU A 160 -15.16 10.82 4.10
N GLU A 161 -13.89 11.12 4.42
CA GLU A 161 -13.06 12.10 3.72
C GLU A 161 -12.10 11.45 2.73
N VAL A 162 -11.82 10.16 2.89
CA VAL A 162 -11.03 9.38 1.93
C VAL A 162 -11.94 8.95 0.78
N GLY A 163 -11.83 9.65 -0.35
CA GLY A 163 -12.51 9.28 -1.58
C GLY A 163 -12.17 7.84 -2.02
N LYS A 164 -13.17 7.12 -2.56
CA LYS A 164 -13.00 5.72 -2.99
C LYS A 164 -11.83 5.55 -3.95
N GLU A 165 -11.68 6.45 -4.92
CA GLU A 165 -10.60 6.39 -5.92
C GLU A 165 -9.22 6.46 -5.27
N VAL A 166 -9.01 7.39 -4.32
CA VAL A 166 -7.75 7.52 -3.57
C VAL A 166 -7.50 6.25 -2.75
N ARG A 167 -8.52 5.72 -2.08
CA ARG A 167 -8.39 4.49 -1.29
C ARG A 167 -8.01 3.29 -2.14
N ASP A 168 -8.71 3.09 -3.26
CA ASP A 168 -8.45 2.00 -4.20
C ASP A 168 -7.02 2.09 -4.75
N GLU A 169 -6.59 3.29 -5.13
CA GLU A 169 -5.27 3.56 -5.70
C GLU A 169 -4.16 3.30 -4.69
N VAL A 170 -4.26 3.88 -3.48
CA VAL A 170 -3.27 3.71 -2.40
C VAL A 170 -3.12 2.24 -2.02
N VAL A 171 -4.24 1.53 -1.83
CA VAL A 171 -4.21 0.10 -1.47
C VAL A 171 -3.60 -0.74 -2.60
N ALA A 172 -3.99 -0.49 -3.84
CA ALA A 172 -3.50 -1.26 -4.97
C ALA A 172 -2.03 -1.00 -5.28
N ALA A 173 -1.59 0.26 -5.21
CA ALA A 173 -0.18 0.63 -5.40
C ALA A 173 0.70 -0.03 -4.35
N GLU A 174 0.37 0.12 -3.07
CA GLU A 174 1.20 -0.39 -1.99
C GLU A 174 1.25 -1.92 -1.94
N LEU A 175 0.12 -2.61 -2.11
CA LEU A 175 0.15 -4.08 -2.18
C LEU A 175 0.99 -4.54 -3.39
N THR A 176 0.98 -3.80 -4.50
CA THR A 176 1.85 -4.12 -5.64
C THR A 176 3.33 -3.92 -5.31
N ILE A 177 3.68 -2.83 -4.61
CA ILE A 177 5.05 -2.57 -4.15
C ILE A 177 5.51 -3.66 -3.18
N LEU A 178 4.73 -3.96 -2.14
CA LEU A 178 5.06 -4.97 -1.13
C LEU A 178 5.42 -6.32 -1.78
N TYR A 179 4.66 -6.76 -2.78
CA TYR A 179 4.88 -8.05 -3.42
C TYR A 179 5.83 -8.01 -4.63
N THR A 180 6.34 -6.83 -5.01
CA THR A 180 7.45 -6.69 -5.96
C THR A 180 8.81 -6.87 -5.29
N MET A 181 8.87 -6.65 -3.99
CA MET A 181 10.06 -6.78 -3.15
C MET A 181 10.17 -8.17 -2.51
#